data_AF-A0A6C0DY94-F1
#
_entry.id   AF-A0A6C0DY94-F1
#
_cell.length_a   1.000
_cell.length_b   1.000
_cell.length_c   1.000
_cell.angle_alpha   90.00
_cell.angle_beta   90.00
_cell.angle_gamma   90.00
#
_symmetry.space_group_name_H-M   'P 1'
#
loop_
_entity.id
_entity.type
_entity.pdbx_description
1 polymer ?
#
loop_
_entity_poly.entity_id
_entity_poly.type
_entity_poly.pdbx_seq_one_letter_code
_entity_poly.pdbx_strand_id
1 'polypeptide(L)'
;MNSSNFNNNFEQTILHASIANLNNYIRTLNSSIEYLNNATANVRYMQEHINYYYHMNNYRSRTYNTPLIYSVETGTNTETNTNTEYSTEYFEELSLTNLKNIINNNITECGFSELDEPLNESCSITHEEFLPESRVTKINACQHIFNSQAINEWLITHQTCPNCRYNILIDSNIISYTDQESNVNYFFKADELLKYICFIPQSS
;
A
#
# COMPACT_ATOMS: atom_id res chain seq x y z
N MET A 1 14.61 -55.83 -5.15
CA MET A 1 13.26 -55.35 -5.52
C MET A 1 12.97 -54.09 -4.72
N ASN A 2 13.18 -52.90 -5.29
CA ASN A 2 12.69 -51.62 -4.72
C ASN A 2 12.73 -50.43 -5.70
N SER A 3 12.96 -50.65 -7.02
CA SER A 3 13.09 -49.54 -7.98
C SER A 3 11.76 -48.92 -8.39
N SER A 4 10.64 -49.65 -8.28
CA SER A 4 9.32 -49.14 -8.66
C SER A 4 8.73 -48.12 -7.68
N ASN A 5 8.95 -48.30 -6.36
CA ASN A 5 8.49 -47.34 -5.35
C ASN A 5 9.28 -46.03 -5.34
N PHE A 6 10.59 -46.07 -5.63
CA PHE A 6 11.41 -44.86 -5.74
C PHE A 6 11.05 -44.02 -6.97
N ASN A 7 10.76 -44.67 -8.11
CA ASN A 7 10.35 -43.95 -9.33
C ASN A 7 9.00 -43.26 -9.16
N ASN A 8 8.02 -43.92 -8.53
CA ASN A 8 6.71 -43.33 -8.28
C ASN A 8 6.80 -42.10 -7.33
N ASN A 9 7.64 -42.17 -6.30
CA ASN A 9 7.83 -41.04 -5.39
C ASN A 9 8.55 -39.87 -6.07
N PHE A 10 9.55 -40.13 -6.93
CA PHE A 10 10.26 -39.09 -7.66
C PHE A 10 9.36 -38.39 -8.70
N GLU A 11 8.57 -39.16 -9.45
CA GLU A 11 7.59 -38.62 -10.41
C GLU A 11 6.50 -37.80 -9.69
N GLN A 12 6.02 -38.24 -8.52
CA GLN A 12 5.10 -37.46 -7.69
C GLN A 12 5.70 -36.14 -7.22
N THR A 13 6.97 -36.13 -6.79
CA THR A 13 7.66 -34.92 -6.37
C THR A 13 7.79 -33.91 -7.52
N ILE A 14 8.16 -34.37 -8.72
CA ILE A 14 8.24 -33.49 -9.91
C ILE A 14 6.86 -32.92 -10.25
N LEU A 15 5.82 -33.74 -10.20
CA LEU A 15 4.45 -33.31 -10.48
C LEU A 15 3.99 -32.26 -9.47
N HIS A 16 4.23 -32.46 -8.17
CA HIS A 16 3.91 -31.49 -7.11
C HIS A 16 4.65 -30.16 -7.31
N ALA A 17 5.95 -30.20 -7.58
CA ALA A 17 6.73 -28.99 -7.85
C ALA A 17 6.21 -28.23 -9.08
N SER A 18 5.82 -28.96 -10.13
CA SER A 18 5.25 -28.39 -11.35
C SER A 18 3.88 -27.72 -11.11
N ILE A 19 3.01 -28.37 -10.32
CA ILE A 19 1.72 -27.81 -9.92
C ILE A 19 1.92 -26.55 -9.07
N ALA A 20 2.86 -26.57 -8.12
CA ALA A 20 3.19 -25.40 -7.30
C ALA A 20 3.67 -24.21 -8.16
N ASN A 21 4.53 -24.47 -9.14
CA ASN A 21 4.99 -23.45 -10.10
C ASN A 21 3.84 -22.86 -10.93
N LEU A 22 2.95 -23.71 -11.45
CA LEU A 22 1.77 -23.25 -12.21
C LEU A 22 0.84 -22.41 -11.35
N ASN A 23 0.56 -22.82 -10.11
CA ASN A 23 -0.27 -22.07 -9.18
C ASN A 23 0.35 -20.71 -8.85
N ASN A 24 1.67 -20.64 -8.64
CA ASN A 24 2.39 -19.39 -8.44
C ASN A 24 2.28 -18.45 -9.65
N TYR A 25 2.39 -19.00 -10.86
CA TYR A 25 2.24 -18.23 -12.10
C TYR A 25 0.81 -17.68 -12.26
N ILE A 26 -0.21 -18.51 -12.06
CA ILE A 26 -1.62 -18.10 -12.12
C ILE A 26 -1.92 -16.99 -11.11
N ARG A 27 -1.43 -17.14 -9.87
CA ARG A 27 -1.58 -16.10 -8.84
C ARG A 27 -0.97 -14.77 -9.28
N THR A 28 0.22 -14.82 -9.88
CA THR A 28 0.90 -13.62 -10.40
C THR A 28 0.09 -12.93 -11.50
N LEU A 29 -0.51 -13.70 -12.41
CA LEU A 29 -1.38 -13.15 -13.45
C LEU A 29 -2.65 -12.51 -12.87
N ASN A 30 -3.29 -13.16 -11.89
CA ASN A 30 -4.50 -12.63 -11.26
C ASN A 30 -4.23 -11.29 -10.57
N SER A 31 -3.16 -11.19 -9.77
CA SER A 31 -2.76 -9.92 -9.15
C SER A 31 -2.44 -8.84 -10.20
N SER A 32 -1.85 -9.22 -11.33
CA SER A 32 -1.58 -8.27 -12.43
C SER A 32 -2.88 -7.73 -13.06
N ILE A 33 -3.89 -8.58 -13.25
CA ILE A 33 -5.21 -8.17 -13.78
C ILE A 33 -5.92 -7.26 -12.79
N GLU A 34 -5.90 -7.60 -11.50
CA GLU A 34 -6.50 -6.79 -10.44
C GLU A 34 -5.87 -5.40 -10.37
N TYR A 35 -4.54 -5.32 -10.41
CA TYR A 35 -3.82 -4.05 -10.49
C TYR A 35 -4.27 -3.19 -11.68
N LEU A 36 -4.39 -3.76 -12.88
CA LEU A 36 -4.83 -3.04 -14.08
C LEU A 36 -6.27 -2.54 -13.96
N ASN A 37 -7.16 -3.33 -13.36
CA ASN A 37 -8.55 -2.93 -13.10
C ASN A 37 -8.61 -1.75 -12.13
N ASN A 38 -7.85 -1.81 -11.03
CA ASN A 38 -7.77 -0.72 -10.05
C ASN A 38 -7.19 0.55 -10.66
N ALA A 39 -6.10 0.43 -11.43
CA ALA A 39 -5.51 1.56 -12.14
C ALA A 39 -6.52 2.23 -13.11
N THR A 40 -7.27 1.41 -13.86
CA THR A 40 -8.30 1.91 -14.79
C THR A 40 -9.43 2.63 -14.05
N ALA A 41 -9.89 2.08 -12.92
CA ALA A 41 -10.92 2.69 -12.09
C ALA A 41 -10.46 4.04 -11.51
N ASN A 42 -9.21 4.11 -11.02
CA ASN A 42 -8.60 5.32 -10.50
C ASN A 42 -8.50 6.41 -11.57
N VAL A 43 -8.03 6.07 -12.78
CA VAL A 43 -7.95 7.03 -13.90
C VAL A 43 -9.33 7.59 -14.25
N ARG A 44 -10.35 6.73 -14.36
CA ARG A 44 -11.72 7.17 -14.63
C ARG A 44 -12.23 8.11 -13.55
N TYR A 45 -12.05 7.75 -12.28
CA TYR A 45 -12.46 8.58 -11.14
C TYR A 45 -11.80 9.97 -11.22
N MET A 46 -10.48 10.01 -11.46
CA MET A 46 -9.74 11.26 -11.59
C MET A 46 -10.24 12.13 -12.74
N GLN A 47 -10.47 11.54 -13.92
CA GLN A 47 -11.00 12.26 -15.08
C GLN A 47 -12.37 12.89 -14.82
N GLU A 48 -13.25 12.19 -14.10
CA GLU A 48 -14.60 12.66 -13.78
C GLU A 48 -14.60 13.79 -12.73
N HIS A 49 -13.63 13.81 -11.80
CA HIS A 49 -13.69 14.66 -10.60
C HIS A 49 -12.65 15.78 -10.54
N ILE A 50 -11.65 15.81 -11.42
CA ILE A 50 -10.57 16.81 -11.36
C ILE A 50 -11.07 18.26 -11.41
N ASN A 51 -12.04 18.56 -12.29
CA ASN A 51 -12.59 19.91 -12.43
C ASN A 51 -13.33 20.36 -11.15
N TYR A 52 -14.05 19.44 -10.50
CA TYR A 52 -14.77 19.74 -9.26
C TYR A 52 -13.79 20.19 -8.16
N TYR A 53 -12.74 19.39 -7.91
CA TYR A 53 -11.74 19.72 -6.90
C TYR A 53 -10.96 20.99 -7.23
N TYR A 54 -10.61 21.20 -8.50
CA TYR A 54 -9.94 22.42 -8.96
C TYR A 54 -10.78 23.67 -8.69
N HIS A 55 -12.08 23.65 -9.04
CA HIS A 55 -12.95 24.79 -8.79
C HIS A 55 -13.17 25.04 -7.30
N MET A 56 -13.41 24.00 -6.50
CA MET A 56 -13.58 24.12 -5.05
C MET A 56 -12.38 24.79 -4.38
N ASN A 57 -11.16 24.42 -4.77
CA ASN A 57 -9.95 25.05 -4.22
C ASN A 57 -9.79 26.50 -4.67
N ASN A 58 -10.10 26.83 -5.93
CA ASN A 58 -10.09 28.22 -6.38
C ASN A 58 -11.11 29.10 -5.64
N TYR A 59 -12.30 28.58 -5.34
CA TYR A 59 -13.29 29.28 -4.53
C TYR A 59 -12.76 29.54 -3.11
N ARG A 60 -12.15 28.54 -2.46
CA ARG A 60 -11.49 28.70 -1.15
C ARG A 60 -10.39 29.76 -1.19
N SER A 61 -9.47 29.70 -2.16
CA SER A 61 -8.38 30.70 -2.29
C SER A 61 -8.89 32.13 -2.50
N ARG A 62 -10.05 32.32 -3.15
CA ARG A 62 -10.69 33.64 -3.30
C ARG A 62 -11.30 34.15 -2.00
N THR A 63 -11.94 33.29 -1.20
CA THR A 63 -12.52 33.70 0.09
C THR A 63 -11.48 34.05 1.15
N TYR A 64 -10.28 33.47 1.07
CA TYR A 64 -9.16 33.81 1.97
C TYR A 64 -8.43 35.12 1.58
N ASN A 65 -8.56 35.59 0.34
CA ASN A 65 -7.92 36.82 -0.16
C ASN A 65 -8.83 38.07 -0.15
N THR A 66 -10.09 37.97 0.28
CA THR A 66 -10.97 39.14 0.46
C THR A 66 -10.72 39.78 1.83
N PRO A 67 -10.39 41.09 1.93
CA PRO A 67 -10.36 41.78 3.21
C PRO A 67 -11.75 41.70 3.84
N LEU A 68 -11.83 41.22 5.09
CA LEU A 68 -13.08 41.14 5.84
C LEU A 68 -13.73 42.53 5.93
N ILE A 69 -14.72 42.80 5.07
CA ILE A 69 -15.68 43.88 5.32
C ILE A 69 -16.73 43.27 6.24
N TYR A 70 -16.62 43.61 7.52
CA TYR A 70 -17.58 43.26 8.55
C TYR A 70 -18.93 43.92 8.23
N SER A 71 -19.92 43.13 7.85
CA SER A 71 -21.33 43.51 7.95
C SER A 71 -22.02 42.53 8.88
N VAL A 72 -22.38 43.03 10.06
CA VAL A 72 -23.30 42.41 11.01
C VAL A 72 -24.65 42.27 10.33
N GLU A 73 -25.23 41.07 10.30
CA GLU A 73 -26.67 40.89 10.53
C GLU A 73 -27.04 39.41 10.80
N THR A 74 -27.69 39.26 11.95
CA THR A 74 -28.49 38.18 12.54
C THR A 74 -28.90 36.98 11.68
N GLY A 75 -28.61 35.77 12.16
CA GLY A 75 -29.28 34.53 11.76
C GLY A 75 -28.56 33.27 12.23
N THR A 76 -29.11 32.59 13.24
CA THR A 76 -28.57 31.35 13.82
C THR A 76 -28.70 30.17 12.86
N ASN A 77 -27.70 29.94 12.02
CA ASN A 77 -27.47 28.64 11.40
C ASN A 77 -26.20 28.05 12.01
N THR A 78 -26.37 27.07 12.91
CA THR A 78 -25.29 26.14 13.27
C THR A 78 -25.06 25.20 12.10
N GLU A 79 -24.52 25.74 11.01
CA GLU A 79 -23.75 24.94 10.08
C GLU A 79 -22.44 24.66 10.79
N THR A 80 -22.24 23.41 11.21
CA THR A 80 -20.94 22.92 11.63
C THR A 80 -20.03 23.01 10.41
N ASN A 81 -19.45 24.20 10.23
CA ASN A 81 -18.41 24.50 9.28
C ASN A 81 -17.19 23.71 9.74
N THR A 82 -17.09 22.44 9.33
CA THR A 82 -15.86 21.67 9.48
C THR A 82 -14.87 22.24 8.48
N ASN A 83 -14.31 23.40 8.82
CA ASN A 83 -13.09 23.94 8.26
C ASN A 83 -11.97 22.94 8.56
N THR A 84 -11.91 21.83 7.84
CA THR A 84 -10.67 21.08 7.71
C THR A 84 -9.78 21.86 6.78
N GLU A 85 -8.93 22.68 7.40
CA GLU A 85 -7.84 23.38 6.74
C GLU A 85 -6.82 22.32 6.32
N TYR A 86 -6.76 22.04 5.02
CA TYR A 86 -5.77 21.14 4.48
C TYR A 86 -4.39 21.79 4.58
N SER A 87 -3.43 21.09 5.18
CA SER A 87 -2.04 21.48 5.28
C SER A 87 -1.15 20.40 4.69
N THR A 88 0.11 20.72 4.40
CA THR A 88 1.11 19.72 4.00
C THR A 88 1.23 18.62 5.06
N GLU A 89 1.28 18.98 6.34
CA GLU A 89 1.36 18.05 7.48
C GLU A 89 0.17 17.07 7.51
N TYR A 90 -1.05 17.53 7.20
CA TYR A 90 -2.22 16.67 7.08
C TYR A 90 -2.05 15.60 6.00
N PHE A 91 -1.54 15.98 4.83
CA PHE A 91 -1.35 15.04 3.72
C PHE A 91 -0.18 14.08 3.95
N GLU A 92 0.87 14.53 4.62
CA GLU A 92 1.98 13.67 5.08
C GLU A 92 1.48 12.61 6.07
N GLU A 93 0.69 13.01 7.08
CA GLU A 93 0.10 12.10 8.06
C GLU A 93 -0.88 11.12 7.41
N LEU A 94 -1.74 11.61 6.52
CA LEU A 94 -2.69 10.77 5.78
C LEU A 94 -1.97 9.73 4.91
N SER A 95 -0.93 10.15 4.20
CA SER A 95 -0.09 9.26 3.39
C SER A 95 0.55 8.15 4.23
N LEU A 96 1.16 8.52 5.36
CA LEU A 96 1.79 7.57 6.26
C LEU A 96 0.76 6.60 6.86
N THR A 97 -0.41 7.10 7.21
CA THR A 97 -1.51 6.29 7.75
C THR A 97 -2.00 5.27 6.73
N ASN A 98 -2.21 5.69 5.48
CA ASN A 98 -2.56 4.81 4.38
C ASN A 98 -1.51 3.71 4.19
N LEU A 99 -0.23 4.08 4.13
CA LEU A 99 0.85 3.12 3.95
C LEU A 99 0.90 2.10 5.10
N LYS A 100 0.81 2.56 6.36
CA LYS A 100 0.79 1.67 7.54
C LYS A 100 -0.38 0.70 7.49
N ASN A 101 -1.56 1.17 7.09
CA ASN A 101 -2.74 0.29 6.95
C ASN A 101 -2.50 -0.79 5.88
N ILE A 102 -1.90 -0.43 4.75
CA ILE A 102 -1.54 -1.41 3.71
C ILE A 102 -0.52 -2.41 4.23
N ILE A 103 0.53 -1.96 4.92
CA ILE A 103 1.54 -2.85 5.52
C ILE A 103 0.86 -3.84 6.47
N ASN A 104 0.08 -3.35 7.44
CA ASN A 104 -0.59 -4.17 8.43
C ASN A 104 -1.55 -5.21 7.81
N ASN A 105 -2.24 -4.86 6.73
CA ASN A 105 -3.13 -5.79 6.03
C ASN A 105 -2.38 -6.86 5.23
N ASN A 106 -1.13 -6.60 4.85
CA ASN A 106 -0.32 -7.49 4.02
C ASN A 106 0.66 -8.36 4.80
N ILE A 107 0.77 -8.18 6.12
CA ILE A 107 1.64 -8.97 6.98
C ILE A 107 0.86 -9.64 8.11
N THR A 108 1.40 -10.75 8.63
CA THR A 108 0.85 -11.45 9.79
C THR A 108 2.00 -11.84 10.71
N GLU A 109 1.88 -11.53 12.00
CA GLU A 109 2.81 -12.03 13.02
C GLU A 109 2.38 -13.43 13.49
N CYS A 110 3.35 -14.33 13.63
CA CYS A 110 3.12 -15.72 14.04
C CYS A 110 4.38 -16.30 14.74
N GLY A 111 4.23 -17.42 15.44
CA GLY A 111 5.38 -18.15 15.98
C GLY A 111 6.12 -18.91 14.88
N PHE A 112 7.45 -18.87 14.87
CA PHE A 112 8.24 -19.60 13.88
C PHE A 112 7.97 -21.11 13.95
N SER A 113 7.87 -21.68 15.16
CA SER A 113 7.49 -23.08 15.37
C SER A 113 6.08 -23.47 14.90
N GLU A 114 5.22 -22.50 14.57
CA GLU A 114 3.84 -22.73 14.10
C GLU A 114 3.77 -22.84 12.57
N LEU A 115 4.89 -22.60 11.86
CA LEU A 115 4.94 -22.63 10.40
C LEU A 115 5.29 -24.03 9.90
N ASP A 116 4.39 -24.60 9.09
CA ASP A 116 4.66 -25.82 8.34
C ASP A 116 5.57 -25.47 7.13
N GLU A 117 6.77 -26.06 7.07
CA GLU A 117 7.76 -25.88 5.98
C GLU A 117 8.04 -24.41 5.60
N PRO A 118 8.70 -23.61 6.46
CA PRO A 118 8.96 -22.21 6.19
C PRO A 118 9.85 -22.01 4.95
N LEU A 119 9.54 -20.98 4.14
CA LEU A 119 10.32 -20.66 2.92
C LEU A 119 11.76 -20.19 3.20
N ASN A 120 12.03 -19.71 4.41
CA ASN A 120 13.35 -19.30 4.86
C ASN A 120 13.47 -19.45 6.38
N GLU A 121 14.67 -19.75 6.86
CA GLU A 121 14.96 -20.00 8.29
C GLU A 121 15.76 -18.88 8.97
N SER A 122 16.09 -17.81 8.22
CA SER A 122 16.77 -16.62 8.73
C SER A 122 16.20 -15.36 8.12
N CYS A 123 16.34 -14.24 8.82
CA CYS A 123 15.90 -12.94 8.35
C CYS A 123 16.93 -12.38 7.36
N SER A 124 16.53 -12.17 6.09
CA SER A 124 17.45 -11.60 5.09
C SER A 124 17.78 -10.11 5.28
N ILE A 125 17.09 -9.43 6.21
CA ILE A 125 17.35 -8.03 6.56
C ILE A 125 18.38 -7.93 7.69
N THR A 126 18.20 -8.69 8.78
CA THR A 126 19.11 -8.66 9.95
C THR A 126 20.22 -9.70 9.88
N HIS A 127 20.08 -10.69 9.00
CA HIS A 127 20.94 -11.88 8.88
C HIS A 127 20.91 -12.81 10.11
N GLU A 128 19.93 -12.68 11.00
CA GLU A 128 19.76 -13.55 12.17
C GLU A 128 18.92 -14.79 11.84
N GLU A 129 19.31 -15.93 12.39
CA GLU A 129 18.55 -17.19 12.30
C GLU A 129 17.34 -17.17 13.23
N PHE A 130 16.25 -17.81 12.81
CA PHE A 130 15.05 -17.95 13.64
C PHE A 130 15.17 -19.17 14.54
N LEU A 131 15.07 -18.95 15.84
CA LEU A 131 14.90 -20.00 16.83
C LEU A 131 13.44 -20.46 16.89
N PRO A 132 13.12 -21.70 17.31
CA PRO A 132 11.74 -22.20 17.39
C PRO A 132 10.78 -21.27 18.15
N GLU A 133 11.25 -20.62 19.22
CA GLU A 133 10.51 -19.67 20.04
C GLU A 133 10.36 -18.27 19.45
N SER A 134 10.98 -18.00 18.29
CA SER A 134 10.97 -16.68 17.66
C SER A 134 9.57 -16.27 17.23
N ARG A 135 9.23 -15.00 17.47
CA ARG A 135 8.10 -14.36 16.77
C ARG A 135 8.60 -13.78 15.46
N VAL A 136 7.93 -14.16 14.38
CA VAL A 136 8.27 -13.73 13.03
C VAL A 136 7.07 -13.06 12.37
N THR A 137 7.36 -12.13 11.48
CA THR A 137 6.34 -11.51 10.62
C THR A 137 6.45 -12.08 9.22
N LYS A 138 5.32 -12.55 8.71
CA LYS A 138 5.16 -13.14 7.39
C LYS A 138 4.46 -12.19 6.45
N ILE A 139 4.93 -12.06 5.21
CA ILE A 139 4.15 -11.36 4.16
C ILE A 139 3.08 -12.32 3.62
N ASN A 140 1.81 -11.92 3.70
CA ASN A 140 0.65 -12.78 3.40
C ASN A 140 0.63 -13.29 1.97
N ALA A 141 1.05 -12.48 0.99
CA ALA A 141 1.07 -12.90 -0.39
C ALA A 141 2.22 -13.89 -0.68
N CYS A 142 3.45 -13.58 -0.30
CA CYS A 142 4.62 -14.36 -0.72
C CYS A 142 5.15 -15.35 0.33
N GLN A 143 4.61 -15.34 1.55
CA GLN A 143 4.93 -16.24 2.67
C GLN A 143 6.38 -16.17 3.19
N HIS A 144 7.22 -15.25 2.69
CA HIS A 144 8.54 -15.01 3.27
C HIS A 144 8.42 -14.39 4.67
N ILE A 145 9.31 -14.82 5.57
CA ILE A 145 9.29 -14.44 6.98
C ILE A 145 10.52 -13.61 7.37
N PHE A 146 10.33 -12.71 8.34
CA PHE A 146 11.32 -11.73 8.77
C PHE A 146 11.13 -11.41 10.25
N ASN A 147 12.15 -10.79 10.87
CA ASN A 147 11.98 -10.13 12.16
C ASN A 147 10.96 -8.98 12.04
N SER A 148 10.02 -8.91 12.99
CA SER A 148 8.84 -8.02 12.91
C SER A 148 9.23 -6.54 12.72
N GLN A 149 10.18 -6.03 13.50
CA GLN A 149 10.62 -4.64 13.38
C GLN A 149 11.28 -4.38 12.02
N ALA A 150 12.22 -5.25 11.63
CA ALA A 150 13.01 -5.08 10.41
C ALA A 150 12.14 -5.03 9.14
N ILE A 151 11.14 -5.91 9.04
CA ILE A 151 10.27 -5.91 7.86
C ILE A 151 9.30 -4.74 7.83
N ASN A 152 8.80 -4.27 8.99
CA ASN A 152 7.96 -3.08 9.04
C ASN A 152 8.73 -1.85 8.54
N GLU A 153 9.93 -1.62 9.04
CA GLU A 153 10.79 -0.52 8.61
C GLU A 153 11.12 -0.62 7.11
N TRP A 154 11.47 -1.83 6.64
CA TRP A 154 11.75 -2.06 5.23
C TRP A 154 10.56 -1.73 4.33
N LEU A 155 9.35 -2.15 4.70
CA LEU A 155 8.14 -1.93 3.91
C LEU A 155 7.69 -0.47 3.90
N ILE A 156 7.97 0.30 4.97
CA ILE A 156 7.75 1.75 4.98
C ILE A 156 8.59 2.43 3.89
N THR A 157 9.80 1.94 3.61
CA THR A 157 10.70 2.55 2.61
C THR A 157 10.53 1.96 1.21
N HIS A 158 10.36 0.65 1.07
CA HIS A 158 10.48 -0.04 -0.23
C HIS A 158 9.20 -0.71 -0.72
N GLN A 159 8.20 -0.90 0.14
CA GLN A 159 6.91 -1.58 -0.14
C GLN A 159 7.03 -2.95 -0.83
N THR A 160 8.21 -3.57 -0.83
CA THR A 160 8.49 -4.79 -1.57
C THR A 160 9.14 -5.82 -0.65
N CYS A 161 8.82 -7.10 -0.87
CA CYS A 161 9.49 -8.20 -0.18
C CYS A 161 11.00 -8.21 -0.50
N PRO A 162 11.90 -8.21 0.50
CA PRO A 162 13.35 -8.32 0.26
C PRO A 162 13.75 -9.55 -0.57
N ASN A 163 13.07 -10.68 -0.37
CA ASN A 163 13.45 -11.97 -0.97
C ASN A 163 12.96 -12.12 -2.42
N CYS A 164 11.71 -11.74 -2.70
CA CYS A 164 11.07 -12.00 -3.99
C CYS A 164 10.58 -10.76 -4.72
N ARG A 165 10.75 -9.56 -4.15
CA ARG A 165 10.33 -8.28 -4.72
C ARG A 165 8.83 -8.12 -4.97
N TYR A 166 7.98 -9.02 -4.45
CA TYR A 166 6.53 -8.82 -4.45
C TYR A 166 6.19 -7.47 -3.80
N ASN A 167 5.41 -6.63 -4.47
CA ASN A 167 5.02 -5.30 -4.02
C ASN A 167 3.65 -5.36 -3.31
N ILE A 168 3.59 -4.92 -2.04
CA ILE A 168 2.37 -4.98 -1.22
C ILE A 168 1.28 -3.99 -1.65
N LEU A 169 1.57 -3.12 -2.61
CA LEU A 169 0.61 -2.16 -3.18
C LEU A 169 -0.20 -2.76 -4.34
N ILE A 170 0.21 -3.90 -4.91
CA ILE A 170 -0.35 -4.46 -6.16
C ILE A 170 -1.87 -4.65 -6.06
N ASP A 171 -2.33 -5.23 -4.96
CA ASP A 171 -3.73 -5.57 -4.72
C ASP A 171 -4.46 -4.47 -3.90
N SER A 172 -3.95 -3.23 -3.93
CA SER A 172 -4.50 -2.10 -3.17
C SER A 172 -5.13 -1.03 -4.07
N ASN A 173 -6.01 -0.22 -3.49
CA ASN A 173 -6.55 0.99 -4.12
C ASN A 173 -5.68 2.24 -3.85
N ILE A 174 -4.44 2.05 -3.38
CA ILE A 174 -3.51 3.14 -3.08
C ILE A 174 -2.67 3.45 -4.32
N ILE A 175 -2.58 4.74 -4.62
CA ILE A 175 -1.74 5.33 -5.66
C ILE A 175 -0.48 5.86 -4.98
N SER A 176 0.68 5.41 -5.47
CA SER A 176 1.97 6.01 -5.14
C SER A 176 2.19 7.22 -6.03
N TYR A 177 2.22 8.41 -5.43
CA TYR A 177 2.49 9.67 -6.11
C TYR A 177 3.84 10.24 -5.66
N THR A 178 4.78 10.41 -6.59
CA THR A 178 6.04 11.10 -6.32
C THR A 178 5.86 12.58 -6.61
N ASP A 179 5.93 13.40 -5.58
CA ASP A 179 5.96 14.85 -5.71
C ASP A 179 7.27 15.29 -6.37
N GLN A 180 7.17 16.06 -7.45
CA GLN A 180 8.35 16.38 -8.27
C GLN A 180 9.27 17.42 -7.62
N GLU A 181 8.74 18.29 -6.77
CA GLU A 181 9.52 19.36 -6.13
C GLU A 181 10.30 18.81 -4.92
N SER A 182 9.63 18.03 -4.08
CA SER A 182 10.19 17.47 -2.85
C SER A 182 10.84 16.09 -3.03
N ASN A 183 10.57 15.41 -4.15
CA ASN A 183 10.94 14.00 -4.39
C ASN A 183 10.44 13.05 -3.29
N VAL A 184 9.32 13.39 -2.66
CA VAL A 184 8.66 12.60 -1.62
C VAL A 184 7.59 11.71 -2.26
N ASN A 185 7.54 10.45 -1.84
CA ASN A 185 6.50 9.51 -2.25
C ASN A 185 5.32 9.56 -1.27
N TYR A 186 4.14 9.87 -1.80
CA TYR A 186 2.88 9.88 -1.09
C TYR A 186 2.00 8.69 -1.50
N PHE A 187 1.16 8.23 -0.56
CA PHE A 187 0.33 7.04 -0.73
C PHE A 187 -1.13 7.41 -0.46
N PHE A 188 -1.92 7.57 -1.52
CA PHE A 188 -3.29 8.09 -1.43
C PHE A 188 -4.29 7.23 -2.19
N LYS A 189 -5.55 7.22 -1.73
CA LYS A 189 -6.67 6.85 -2.61
C LYS A 189 -6.88 7.92 -3.68
N ALA A 190 -7.63 7.59 -4.73
CA ALA A 190 -7.84 8.50 -5.84
C ALA A 190 -8.45 9.87 -5.43
N ASP A 191 -9.40 9.88 -4.50
CA ASP A 191 -10.03 11.12 -4.02
C ASP A 191 -9.10 11.95 -3.13
N GLU A 192 -8.28 11.29 -2.31
CA GLU A 192 -7.26 11.91 -1.47
C GLU A 192 -6.16 12.55 -2.32
N LEU A 193 -5.72 11.86 -3.39
CA LEU A 193 -4.74 12.37 -4.33
C LEU A 193 -5.26 13.60 -5.09
N LEU A 194 -6.52 13.60 -5.53
CA LEU A 194 -7.12 14.79 -6.16
C LEU A 194 -7.13 15.98 -5.21
N LYS A 195 -7.49 15.77 -3.93
CA LYS A 195 -7.44 16.83 -2.92
C LYS A 195 -6.02 17.38 -2.75
N TYR A 196 -5.02 16.51 -2.72
CA TYR A 196 -3.61 16.89 -2.58
C TYR A 196 -3.08 17.66 -3.80
N ILE A 197 -3.25 17.13 -5.02
CA ILE A 197 -2.77 17.78 -6.25
C ILE A 197 -3.43 19.15 -6.45
N CYS A 198 -4.71 19.30 -6.10
CA CYS A 198 -5.38 20.58 -6.18
C CYS A 198 -5.01 21.53 -5.02
N PHE A 199 -4.46 21.03 -3.91
CA PHE A 199 -4.00 21.82 -2.77
C PHE A 199 -2.63 22.45 -3.04
N ILE A 200 -1.68 21.70 -3.60
CA ILE A 200 -0.34 22.22 -3.91
C ILE A 200 -0.50 23.35 -4.93
N PRO A 201 0.13 24.52 -4.71
CA PRO A 201 0.13 25.58 -5.70
C PRO A 201 0.74 25.05 -6.99
N GLN A 202 -0.03 25.05 -8.08
CA GLN A 202 0.50 24.68 -9.39
C GLN A 202 1.54 25.72 -9.80
N SER A 203 2.81 25.39 -9.64
CA SER A 203 3.94 26.18 -10.10
C SER A 203 3.77 26.40 -11.61
N SER A 204 3.56 27.67 -11.97
CA SER A 204 3.35 28.15 -13.35
C SER A 204 4.66 28.33 -14.08
#